data_AF-A0A836SRU1-F1
#
_entry.id   AF-A0A836SRU1-F1
#
_cell.length_a   1.000
_cell.length_b   1.000
_cell.length_c   1.000
_cell.angle_alpha   90.00
_cell.angle_beta   90.00
_cell.angle_gamma   90.00
#
_symmetry.space_group_name_H-M   'P 1'
#
loop_
_entity.id
_entity.type
_entity.pdbx_description
1 polymer ?
#
loop_
_entity_poly.entity_id
_entity_poly.type
_entity_poly.pdbx_seq_one_letter_code
_entity_poly.pdbx_strand_id
1 'polypeptide(L)'
;MAAFLLAVIIFVSEANQASTPLIHLHLKHRKDSERIYEWVKRGSFYFNRWLGSCPYKELIIADSPEGNVNPGTVFIRGKDDYVLRSLETTVITELASQWIYPSPNQELALFTTYRYLEKVYGKKGLSKLPILELDQPFDCHYRYQMMLNSNRKNPQLVEVKKIYALRNLKEFLGKERFDRLVFEYLKNLRQGSEDIAFWQFVDSYTGKQLKDIYTNFIDKDGFCDLYVKEVEKVNDEYQVEIGNKGDLILPYKVILKTRSESAVYYASSETTLYCPSAKRPGVIIDPDFAVLEKSKTNNRTSAPPIITYKINRNLLERYPIYFVPYLWYSQDEGIATGGMAQGGLPLFGEELRIKHLLFVRSYYAWRKQRAVLEFTYETPIEMLWFKSEGRLDANEDMVQVRLKTRRNAFMGIHYSNLFDTTDLETRDFEKARQLSIDLGFGHPLGINVRSGLFDERFFRLTGELMGRIGKSPVSIRVFGGGIFGSSPVQEKIFLSGSLYPGIIGRIITQKKGALSAQEHLNYRGGPWLVGYYGQHLMGKFGYGMNLKIYFGPLFIFGDIGDVNDDFKSLSYRYDLGIGIKISLISIHLPFYVSDPKTGENRLAFRWLVSL
;
A
#
# COMPACT_ATOMS: atom_id res chain seq x y z
N MET A 1 -11.33 9.05 -53.10
CA MET A 1 -10.67 8.35 -51.98
C MET A 1 -11.34 8.58 -50.61
N ALA A 2 -12.50 9.26 -50.54
CA ALA A 2 -13.32 9.39 -49.32
C ALA A 2 -14.65 8.61 -49.40
N ALA A 3 -14.81 7.71 -50.39
CA ALA A 3 -16.01 6.90 -50.59
C ALA A 3 -15.74 5.38 -50.45
N PHE A 4 -14.57 4.99 -49.92
CA PHE A 4 -14.15 3.58 -49.83
C PHE A 4 -14.12 3.03 -48.39
N LEU A 5 -14.67 3.77 -47.42
CA LEU A 5 -14.68 3.41 -46.00
C LEU A 5 -16.08 3.08 -45.45
N LEU A 6 -17.10 3.03 -46.31
CA LEU A 6 -18.49 2.75 -45.91
C LEU A 6 -19.00 1.36 -46.32
N ALA A 7 -18.11 0.44 -46.73
CA ALA A 7 -18.49 -0.86 -47.28
C ALA A 7 -17.80 -2.07 -46.60
N VAL A 8 -17.45 -1.96 -45.32
CA VAL A 8 -16.97 -3.11 -44.52
C VAL A 8 -17.62 -3.12 -43.12
N ILE A 9 -18.95 -3.11 -43.05
CA ILE A 9 -19.72 -3.65 -41.91
C ILE A 9 -21.05 -4.22 -42.42
N ILE A 10 -21.03 -5.15 -43.37
CA ILE A 10 -22.14 -6.09 -43.58
C ILE A 10 -21.51 -7.45 -43.95
N PHE A 11 -22.00 -8.50 -43.29
CA PHE A 11 -21.62 -9.93 -43.35
C PHE A 11 -20.51 -10.44 -42.41
N VAL A 12 -20.93 -10.87 -41.21
CA VAL A 12 -20.87 -12.25 -40.65
C VAL A 12 -21.92 -12.23 -39.51
N SER A 13 -23.09 -12.88 -39.56
CA SER A 13 -23.34 -14.32 -39.44
C SER A 13 -24.86 -14.55 -39.42
N GLU A 14 -25.44 -15.03 -40.51
CA GLU A 14 -26.70 -15.79 -40.48
C GLU A 14 -26.36 -17.22 -40.06
N ALA A 15 -26.63 -17.55 -38.80
CA ALA A 15 -26.92 -18.89 -38.29
C ALA A 15 -27.19 -18.76 -36.78
N ASN A 16 -28.46 -18.83 -36.39
CA ASN A 16 -28.96 -18.81 -35.01
C ASN A 16 -28.66 -17.54 -34.19
N GLN A 17 -28.93 -16.35 -34.75
CA GLN A 17 -28.95 -15.13 -33.93
C GLN A 17 -30.16 -15.18 -33.00
N ALA A 18 -29.95 -15.62 -31.75
CA ALA A 18 -30.79 -15.19 -30.64
C ALA A 18 -30.96 -13.67 -30.77
N SER A 19 -32.20 -13.20 -30.90
CA SER A 19 -32.52 -11.79 -31.17
C SER A 19 -31.83 -10.92 -30.13
N THR A 20 -30.80 -10.17 -30.56
CA THR A 20 -30.14 -9.21 -29.68
C THR A 20 -31.13 -8.10 -29.39
N PRO A 21 -31.34 -7.69 -28.12
CA PRO A 21 -32.31 -6.66 -27.80
C PRO A 21 -31.97 -5.34 -28.50
N LEU A 22 -32.98 -4.54 -28.84
CA LEU A 22 -32.80 -3.17 -29.31
C LEU A 22 -32.30 -2.31 -28.14
N ILE A 23 -31.17 -1.63 -28.32
CA ILE A 23 -30.52 -0.86 -27.24
C ILE A 23 -30.77 0.64 -27.45
N HIS A 24 -31.42 1.28 -26.49
CA HIS A 24 -31.68 2.73 -26.46
C HIS A 24 -30.73 3.41 -25.47
N LEU A 25 -29.88 4.33 -25.94
CA LEU A 25 -28.95 5.07 -25.08
C LEU A 25 -29.51 6.46 -24.71
N HIS A 26 -29.72 6.69 -23.42
CA HIS A 26 -30.14 7.96 -22.84
C HIS A 26 -29.02 8.54 -21.96
N LEU A 27 -27.86 8.83 -22.57
CA LEU A 27 -26.62 9.26 -21.91
C LEU A 27 -26.20 10.67 -22.32
N LYS A 28 -27.13 11.63 -22.31
CA LYS A 28 -26.99 12.97 -22.95
C LYS A 28 -25.75 13.79 -22.56
N HIS A 29 -25.07 13.47 -21.45
CA HIS A 29 -23.93 14.25 -20.95
C HIS A 29 -22.68 13.43 -20.59
N ARG A 30 -22.62 12.15 -20.98
CA ARG A 30 -21.44 11.32 -20.70
C ARG A 30 -20.46 11.31 -21.87
N LYS A 31 -19.21 11.66 -21.58
CA LYS A 31 -18.08 11.54 -22.51
C LYS A 31 -17.78 10.08 -22.92
N ASP A 32 -18.22 9.11 -22.11
CA ASP A 32 -17.97 7.68 -22.35
C ASP A 32 -19.13 6.95 -23.07
N SER A 33 -20.12 7.66 -23.63
CA SER A 33 -21.32 7.06 -24.21
C SER A 33 -21.04 6.01 -25.30
N GLU A 34 -20.09 6.28 -26.21
CA GLU A 34 -19.66 5.35 -27.25
C GLU A 34 -19.02 4.07 -26.67
N ARG A 35 -18.15 4.22 -25.66
CA ARG A 35 -17.53 3.08 -24.96
C ARG A 35 -18.57 2.24 -24.25
N ILE A 36 -19.53 2.88 -23.58
CA ILE A 36 -20.64 2.22 -22.92
C ILE A 36 -21.47 1.41 -23.92
N TYR A 37 -21.79 1.98 -25.09
CA TYR A 37 -22.51 1.27 -26.13
C TYR A 37 -21.77 0.01 -26.58
N GLU A 38 -20.47 0.11 -26.84
CA GLU A 38 -19.64 -1.02 -27.24
C GLU A 38 -19.58 -2.11 -26.15
N TRP A 39 -19.51 -1.73 -24.88
CA TRP A 39 -19.60 -2.66 -23.75
C TRP A 39 -20.96 -3.35 -23.70
N VAL A 40 -22.06 -2.61 -23.84
CA VAL A 40 -23.41 -3.18 -23.81
C VAL A 40 -23.63 -4.15 -24.96
N LYS A 41 -23.18 -3.79 -26.17
CA LYS A 41 -23.26 -4.66 -27.36
C LYS A 41 -22.48 -5.96 -27.16
N ARG A 42 -21.22 -5.85 -26.70
CA ARG A 42 -20.35 -7.01 -26.46
C ARG A 42 -20.87 -7.88 -25.30
N GLY A 43 -21.33 -7.25 -24.22
CA GLY A 43 -21.95 -7.90 -23.07
C GLY A 43 -23.20 -8.67 -23.48
N SER A 44 -24.13 -8.03 -24.20
CA SER A 44 -25.36 -8.64 -24.71
C SER A 44 -25.07 -9.86 -25.59
N PHE A 45 -24.09 -9.76 -26.50
CA PHE A 45 -23.67 -10.89 -27.33
C PHE A 45 -23.12 -12.05 -26.49
N TYR A 46 -22.26 -11.75 -25.51
CA TYR A 46 -21.69 -12.75 -24.61
C TYR A 46 -22.77 -13.42 -23.75
N PHE A 47 -23.72 -12.65 -23.20
CA PHE A 47 -24.81 -13.16 -22.36
C PHE A 47 -25.80 -13.99 -23.15
N ASN A 48 -26.18 -13.57 -24.37
CA ASN A 48 -27.05 -14.37 -25.24
C ASN A 48 -26.48 -15.76 -25.52
N ARG A 49 -25.16 -15.85 -25.71
CA ARG A 49 -24.48 -17.13 -25.96
C ARG A 49 -24.42 -18.04 -24.74
N TRP A 50 -24.40 -17.49 -23.53
CA TRP A 50 -24.21 -18.27 -22.30
C TRP A 50 -25.50 -18.48 -21.51
N LEU A 51 -26.29 -17.43 -21.29
CA LEU A 51 -27.49 -17.40 -20.46
C LEU A 51 -28.79 -17.53 -21.29
N GLY A 52 -28.67 -17.69 -22.60
CA GLY A 52 -29.79 -17.66 -23.56
C GLY A 52 -30.25 -16.25 -23.90
N SER A 53 -31.30 -16.16 -24.72
CA SER A 53 -31.86 -14.88 -25.18
C SER A 53 -32.25 -13.96 -24.03
N CYS A 54 -32.01 -12.65 -24.21
CA CYS A 54 -32.52 -11.62 -23.32
C CYS A 54 -34.05 -11.78 -23.16
N PRO A 55 -34.59 -11.70 -21.93
CA PRO A 55 -36.03 -11.77 -21.71
C PRO A 55 -36.77 -10.51 -22.25
N TYR A 56 -36.06 -9.43 -22.55
CA TYR A 56 -36.61 -8.19 -23.07
C TYR A 56 -36.28 -7.99 -24.54
N LYS A 57 -37.24 -7.48 -25.32
CA LYS A 57 -37.02 -7.08 -26.72
C LYS A 57 -36.20 -5.80 -26.85
N GLU A 58 -36.32 -4.92 -25.86
CA GLU A 58 -35.68 -3.60 -25.83
C GLU A 58 -35.00 -3.41 -24.48
N LEU A 59 -33.85 -2.72 -24.47
CA LEU A 59 -33.11 -2.32 -23.29
C LEU A 59 -32.85 -0.82 -23.33
N ILE A 60 -33.22 -0.12 -22.26
CA ILE A 60 -32.94 1.30 -22.08
C ILE A 60 -31.71 1.46 -21.20
N ILE A 61 -30.69 2.16 -21.67
CA ILE A 61 -29.48 2.47 -20.92
C ILE A 61 -29.53 3.94 -20.52
N ALA A 62 -29.66 4.24 -19.24
CA ALA A 62 -29.83 5.60 -18.74
C ALA A 62 -28.84 5.94 -17.62
N ASP A 63 -28.49 7.23 -17.48
CA ASP A 63 -27.77 7.71 -16.30
C ASP A 63 -28.78 7.87 -15.15
N SER A 64 -28.44 7.39 -13.95
CA SER A 64 -29.29 7.64 -12.78
C SER A 64 -28.45 7.79 -11.50
N PRO A 65 -28.75 8.80 -10.66
CA PRO A 65 -28.20 8.87 -9.31
C PRO A 65 -28.74 7.70 -8.44
N GLU A 66 -29.97 7.28 -8.69
CA GLU A 66 -30.73 6.26 -7.96
C GLU A 66 -30.88 4.98 -8.81
N GLY A 67 -29.77 4.33 -9.17
CA GLY A 67 -29.71 2.92 -9.57
C GLY A 67 -30.56 2.02 -8.68
N ASN A 68 -31.67 1.58 -9.25
CA ASN A 68 -32.49 0.46 -8.86
C ASN A 68 -32.57 -0.47 -10.06
N VAL A 69 -32.52 -1.78 -9.84
CA VAL A 69 -32.73 -2.74 -10.93
C VAL A 69 -34.18 -2.61 -11.39
N ASN A 70 -34.38 -2.12 -12.61
CA ASN A 70 -35.70 -2.03 -13.23
C ASN A 70 -35.72 -2.93 -14.48
N PRO A 71 -36.62 -3.91 -14.58
CA PRO A 71 -36.77 -4.75 -15.76
C PRO A 71 -36.73 -3.96 -17.08
N GLY A 72 -35.82 -4.33 -17.98
CA GLY A 72 -35.65 -3.68 -19.27
C GLY A 72 -34.88 -2.34 -19.24
N THR A 73 -34.44 -1.88 -18.07
CA THR A 73 -33.67 -0.63 -17.93
C THR A 73 -32.38 -0.84 -17.13
N VAL A 74 -31.25 -0.43 -17.71
CA VAL A 74 -29.91 -0.47 -17.10
C VAL A 74 -29.53 0.95 -16.69
N PHE A 75 -29.45 1.18 -15.38
CA PHE A 75 -29.01 2.45 -14.83
C PHE A 75 -27.51 2.44 -14.58
N ILE A 76 -26.81 3.40 -15.19
CA ILE A 76 -25.35 3.52 -15.05
C ILE A 76 -25.03 4.52 -13.96
N ARG A 77 -24.12 4.14 -13.06
CA ARG A 77 -23.57 5.00 -12.01
C ARG A 77 -22.05 5.07 -12.06
N GLY A 78 -21.51 6.16 -11.50
CA GLY A 78 -20.07 6.33 -11.27
C GLY A 78 -19.32 6.87 -12.48
N LYS A 79 -18.04 7.19 -12.27
CA LYS A 79 -17.11 7.62 -13.32
C LYS A 79 -16.09 6.51 -13.56
N ASP A 80 -15.56 6.48 -14.78
CA ASP A 80 -14.47 5.57 -15.10
C ASP A 80 -13.20 5.96 -14.31
N ASP A 81 -12.49 4.96 -13.80
CA ASP A 81 -11.25 5.14 -13.05
C ASP A 81 -10.03 4.95 -13.99
N TYR A 82 -8.92 5.65 -13.78
CA TYR A 82 -7.74 5.53 -14.65
C TYR A 82 -7.00 4.19 -14.50
N VAL A 83 -7.14 3.54 -13.34
CA VAL A 83 -6.46 2.32 -12.94
C VAL A 83 -7.33 1.10 -13.15
N LEU A 84 -8.62 1.19 -12.82
CA LEU A 84 -9.56 0.07 -12.81
C LEU A 84 -10.67 0.24 -13.86
N ARG A 85 -11.22 -0.89 -14.32
CA ARG A 85 -12.43 -0.93 -15.17
C ARG A 85 -13.71 -0.81 -14.36
N SER A 86 -13.76 0.13 -13.40
CA SER A 86 -14.88 0.29 -12.47
C SER A 86 -16.20 0.58 -13.20
N LEU A 87 -16.21 1.55 -14.12
CA LEU A 87 -17.42 1.90 -14.87
C LEU A 87 -17.90 0.74 -15.76
N GLU A 88 -16.99 0.11 -16.50
CA GLU A 88 -17.33 -1.07 -17.31
C GLU A 88 -17.89 -2.21 -16.45
N THR A 89 -17.28 -2.46 -15.27
CA THR A 89 -17.77 -3.48 -14.33
C THR A 89 -19.20 -3.17 -13.86
N THR A 90 -19.51 -1.91 -13.52
CA THR A 90 -20.87 -1.50 -13.14
C THR A 90 -21.84 -1.70 -14.29
N VAL A 91 -21.52 -1.19 -15.50
CA VAL A 91 -22.38 -1.31 -16.68
C VAL A 91 -22.69 -2.76 -17.00
N ILE A 92 -21.67 -3.62 -17.00
CA ILE A 92 -21.82 -5.03 -17.33
C ILE A 92 -22.57 -5.79 -16.23
N THR A 93 -22.45 -5.40 -14.96
CA THR A 93 -23.20 -6.03 -13.86
C THR A 93 -24.68 -5.70 -13.94
N GLU A 94 -25.02 -4.43 -14.12
CA GLU A 94 -26.41 -3.99 -14.28
C GLU A 94 -27.04 -4.60 -15.55
N LEU A 95 -26.24 -4.74 -16.61
CA LEU A 95 -26.66 -5.44 -17.83
C LEU A 95 -26.88 -6.94 -17.59
N ALA A 96 -25.96 -7.62 -16.89
CA ALA A 96 -26.08 -9.05 -16.58
C ALA A 96 -27.34 -9.36 -15.76
N SER A 97 -27.70 -8.47 -14.84
CA SER A 97 -28.94 -8.57 -14.06
C SER A 97 -30.20 -8.68 -14.94
N GLN A 98 -30.20 -8.06 -16.13
CA GLN A 98 -31.33 -8.16 -17.06
C GLN A 98 -31.48 -9.56 -17.66
N TRP A 99 -30.38 -10.31 -17.85
CA TRP A 99 -30.44 -11.71 -18.27
C TRP A 99 -30.76 -12.65 -17.11
N ILE A 100 -30.43 -12.27 -15.88
CA ILE A 100 -30.63 -13.12 -14.71
C ILE A 100 -32.05 -12.99 -14.15
N TYR A 101 -32.75 -11.89 -14.43
CA TYR A 101 -34.16 -11.70 -14.07
C TYR A 101 -35.04 -12.88 -14.55
N PRO A 102 -35.97 -13.40 -13.71
CA PRO A 102 -36.42 -12.87 -12.41
C PRO A 102 -35.61 -13.33 -11.18
N SER A 103 -34.47 -14.01 -11.35
CA SER A 103 -33.69 -14.50 -10.21
C SER A 103 -33.22 -13.36 -9.29
N PRO A 104 -33.45 -13.43 -7.97
CA PRO A 104 -32.97 -12.43 -7.02
C PRO A 104 -31.45 -12.52 -6.73
N ASN A 105 -30.76 -13.48 -7.34
CA ASN A 105 -29.33 -13.75 -7.14
C ASN A 105 -28.43 -12.70 -7.83
N GLN A 106 -28.24 -11.56 -7.16
CA GLN A 106 -27.37 -10.46 -7.63
C GLN A 106 -25.91 -10.90 -7.78
N GLU A 107 -25.50 -11.93 -7.04
CA GLU A 107 -24.14 -12.44 -6.99
C GLU A 107 -23.80 -13.23 -8.24
N LEU A 108 -24.80 -13.87 -8.85
CA LEU A 108 -24.70 -14.46 -10.18
C LEU A 108 -24.47 -13.39 -11.26
N ALA A 109 -25.03 -12.19 -11.11
CA ALA A 109 -24.79 -11.08 -12.04
C ALA A 109 -23.36 -10.57 -11.93
N LEU A 110 -22.86 -10.38 -10.70
CA LEU A 110 -21.48 -9.99 -10.46
C LEU A 110 -20.48 -11.06 -10.92
N PHE A 111 -20.74 -12.33 -10.64
CA PHE A 111 -19.95 -13.44 -11.16
C PHE A 111 -19.96 -13.49 -12.71
N THR A 112 -21.11 -13.20 -13.33
CA THR A 112 -21.26 -13.10 -14.78
C THR A 112 -20.41 -12.00 -15.38
N THR A 113 -20.40 -10.81 -14.74
CA THR A 113 -19.51 -9.71 -15.10
C THR A 113 -18.05 -10.12 -15.06
N TYR A 114 -17.65 -10.83 -14.01
CA TYR A 114 -16.27 -11.28 -13.86
C TYR A 114 -15.86 -12.24 -14.96
N ARG A 115 -16.74 -13.17 -15.33
CA ARG A 115 -16.51 -14.05 -16.50
C ARG A 115 -16.43 -13.28 -17.81
N TYR A 116 -17.27 -12.26 -18.00
CA TYR A 116 -17.20 -11.38 -19.17
C TYR A 116 -15.82 -10.69 -19.25
N LEU A 117 -15.36 -10.07 -18.16
CA LEU A 117 -14.06 -9.39 -18.11
C LEU A 117 -12.92 -10.37 -18.35
N GLU A 118 -12.97 -11.57 -17.76
CA GLU A 118 -12.00 -12.64 -18.01
C GLU A 118 -11.98 -13.08 -19.48
N LYS A 119 -13.14 -13.11 -20.15
CA LYS A 119 -13.25 -13.47 -21.56
C LYS A 119 -12.71 -12.40 -22.49
N VAL A 120 -12.96 -11.12 -22.19
CA VAL A 120 -12.60 -9.99 -23.04
C VAL A 120 -11.14 -9.57 -22.85
N TYR A 121 -10.65 -9.57 -21.62
CA TYR A 121 -9.34 -9.03 -21.25
C TYR A 121 -8.37 -10.08 -20.68
N GLY A 122 -8.81 -11.33 -20.57
CA GLY A 122 -8.06 -12.40 -19.91
C GLY A 122 -8.20 -12.34 -18.39
N LYS A 123 -7.55 -13.30 -17.69
CA LYS A 123 -7.63 -13.41 -16.21
C LYS A 123 -7.21 -12.12 -15.47
N LYS A 124 -6.39 -11.27 -16.09
CA LYS A 124 -5.84 -10.01 -15.55
C LYS A 124 -6.68 -8.77 -15.91
N GLY A 125 -7.94 -8.98 -16.28
CA GLY A 125 -8.74 -8.00 -17.00
C GLY A 125 -9.22 -6.77 -16.22
N LEU A 126 -9.09 -6.76 -14.88
CA LEU A 126 -9.66 -5.68 -14.05
C LEU A 126 -8.88 -4.38 -14.12
N SER A 127 -7.55 -4.45 -14.28
CA SER A 127 -6.73 -3.24 -14.40
C SER A 127 -6.60 -2.78 -15.85
N LYS A 128 -6.52 -1.47 -16.02
CA LYS A 128 -6.12 -0.82 -17.26
C LYS A 128 -4.61 -0.64 -17.36
N LEU A 129 -3.89 -0.70 -16.24
CA LEU A 129 -2.45 -0.46 -16.21
C LEU A 129 -1.70 -1.76 -16.50
N PRO A 130 -0.80 -1.80 -17.51
CA PRO A 130 -0.03 -3.00 -17.86
C PRO A 130 0.88 -3.52 -16.72
N ILE A 131 1.26 -2.64 -15.79
CA ILE A 131 2.11 -2.97 -14.63
C ILE A 131 1.32 -3.60 -13.48
N LEU A 132 -0.01 -3.42 -13.47
CA LEU A 132 -0.93 -3.98 -12.49
C LEU A 132 -1.69 -5.14 -13.12
N GLU A 133 -1.21 -6.35 -12.92
CA GLU A 133 -1.90 -7.57 -13.33
C GLU A 133 -2.85 -8.01 -12.21
N LEU A 134 -3.79 -7.12 -11.85
CA LEU A 134 -4.86 -7.43 -10.92
C LEU A 134 -5.82 -8.41 -11.59
N ASP A 135 -5.85 -9.64 -11.08
CA ASP A 135 -6.90 -10.59 -11.43
C ASP A 135 -8.07 -10.50 -10.43
N GLN A 136 -9.22 -10.96 -10.91
CA GLN A 136 -10.48 -11.06 -10.16
C GLN A 136 -10.32 -11.70 -8.77
N PRO A 137 -9.72 -12.90 -8.64
CA PRO A 137 -9.55 -13.51 -7.32
C PRO A 137 -8.63 -12.67 -6.42
N PHE A 138 -7.62 -11.97 -6.95
CA PHE A 138 -6.77 -11.10 -6.16
C PHE A 138 -7.50 -9.88 -5.59
N ASP A 139 -8.33 -9.17 -6.35
CA ASP A 139 -9.12 -8.03 -5.82
C ASP A 139 -10.12 -8.51 -4.75
N CYS A 140 -10.86 -9.59 -5.01
CA CYS A 140 -11.80 -10.11 -4.03
C CYS A 140 -11.11 -10.69 -2.79
N HIS A 141 -9.96 -11.36 -2.94
CA HIS A 141 -9.17 -11.88 -1.82
C HIS A 141 -8.55 -10.75 -1.01
N TYR A 142 -8.10 -9.68 -1.66
CA TYR A 142 -7.61 -8.48 -1.00
C TYR A 142 -8.71 -7.81 -0.17
N ARG A 143 -9.89 -7.59 -0.77
CA ARG A 143 -11.06 -7.08 -0.04
C ARG A 143 -11.43 -7.99 1.13
N TYR A 144 -11.42 -9.32 0.92
CA TYR A 144 -11.67 -10.29 1.98
C TYR A 144 -10.71 -10.13 3.16
N GLN A 145 -9.41 -10.00 2.89
CA GLN A 145 -8.42 -9.81 3.95
C GLN A 145 -8.59 -8.47 4.66
N MET A 146 -8.83 -7.38 3.94
CA MET A 146 -9.14 -6.08 4.56
C MET A 146 -10.37 -6.15 5.46
N MET A 147 -11.40 -6.91 5.06
CA MET A 147 -12.65 -7.04 5.81
C MET A 147 -12.51 -7.92 7.05
N LEU A 148 -11.77 -9.03 6.98
CA LEU A 148 -11.51 -9.92 8.14
C LEU A 148 -10.90 -9.16 9.32
N ASN A 149 -10.03 -8.17 9.05
CA ASN A 149 -9.34 -7.44 10.10
C ASN A 149 -10.17 -6.32 10.73
N SER A 150 -11.30 -5.96 10.11
CA SER A 150 -12.16 -4.89 10.62
C SER A 150 -13.00 -5.27 11.86
N ASN A 151 -12.95 -6.54 12.31
CA ASN A 151 -13.66 -7.08 13.49
C ASN A 151 -15.18 -6.78 13.56
N ARG A 152 -15.78 -6.29 12.47
CA ARG A 152 -17.21 -5.98 12.35
C ARG A 152 -17.82 -6.94 11.34
N LYS A 153 -19.04 -7.41 11.63
CA LYS A 153 -19.89 -8.08 10.63
C LYS A 153 -20.05 -7.13 9.45
N ASN A 154 -19.34 -7.41 8.36
CA ASN A 154 -19.34 -6.60 7.16
C ASN A 154 -20.24 -7.28 6.13
N PRO A 155 -21.39 -6.71 5.75
CA PRO A 155 -22.27 -7.26 4.72
C PRO A 155 -21.54 -7.55 3.40
N GLN A 156 -20.51 -6.77 3.07
CA GLN A 156 -19.69 -6.96 1.87
C GLN A 156 -18.88 -8.27 1.92
N LEU A 157 -18.61 -8.82 3.10
CA LEU A 157 -17.91 -10.09 3.25
C LEU A 157 -18.77 -11.25 2.72
N VAL A 158 -20.06 -11.22 3.03
CA VAL A 158 -21.04 -12.22 2.58
C VAL A 158 -21.15 -12.18 1.05
N GLU A 159 -21.19 -11.00 0.45
CA GLU A 159 -21.18 -10.84 -1.02
C GLU A 159 -19.94 -11.47 -1.66
N VAL A 160 -18.75 -11.19 -1.13
CA VAL A 160 -17.50 -11.78 -1.62
C VAL A 160 -17.52 -13.31 -1.48
N LYS A 161 -18.02 -13.84 -0.36
CA LYS A 161 -18.18 -15.30 -0.18
C LYS A 161 -19.12 -15.90 -1.21
N LYS A 162 -20.26 -15.29 -1.49
CA LYS A 162 -21.21 -15.80 -2.50
C LYS A 162 -20.59 -15.88 -3.90
N ILE A 163 -19.78 -14.90 -4.30
CA ILE A 163 -19.05 -14.95 -5.58
C ILE A 163 -18.04 -16.10 -5.60
N TYR A 164 -17.29 -16.27 -4.51
CA TYR A 164 -16.33 -17.37 -4.38
C TYR A 164 -17.02 -18.73 -4.38
N ALA A 165 -18.21 -18.87 -3.78
CA ALA A 165 -19.00 -20.08 -3.84
C ALA A 165 -19.36 -20.45 -5.29
N LEU A 166 -19.80 -19.49 -6.11
CA LEU A 166 -20.08 -19.70 -7.53
C LEU A 166 -18.82 -20.07 -8.34
N ARG A 167 -17.70 -19.39 -8.07
CA ARG A 167 -16.40 -19.68 -8.69
C ARG A 167 -15.92 -21.08 -8.36
N ASN A 168 -16.01 -21.46 -7.09
CA ASN A 168 -15.66 -22.78 -6.60
C ASN A 168 -16.54 -23.86 -7.23
N LEU A 169 -17.86 -23.65 -7.26
CA LEU A 169 -18.81 -24.57 -7.88
C LEU A 169 -18.49 -24.79 -9.37
N LYS A 170 -18.13 -23.74 -10.11
CA LYS A 170 -17.69 -23.85 -11.51
C LYS A 170 -16.44 -24.71 -11.65
N GLU A 171 -15.43 -24.52 -10.80
CA GLU A 171 -14.20 -25.32 -10.87
C GLU A 171 -14.43 -26.78 -10.44
N PHE A 172 -15.36 -27.01 -9.50
CA PHE A 172 -15.73 -28.35 -9.04
C PHE A 172 -16.54 -29.13 -10.08
N LEU A 173 -17.54 -28.51 -10.71
CA LEU A 173 -18.37 -29.15 -11.73
C LEU A 173 -17.69 -29.22 -13.11
N GLY A 174 -16.73 -28.33 -13.35
CA GLY A 174 -16.20 -28.05 -14.67
C GLY A 174 -17.08 -27.06 -15.44
N LYS A 175 -16.44 -26.31 -16.34
CA LYS A 175 -17.07 -25.19 -17.07
C LYS A 175 -18.35 -25.58 -17.79
N GLU A 176 -18.35 -26.67 -18.54
CA GLU A 176 -19.52 -27.04 -19.37
C GLU A 176 -20.73 -27.43 -18.54
N ARG A 177 -20.53 -28.21 -17.48
CA ARG A 177 -21.63 -28.62 -16.58
C ARG A 177 -22.17 -27.42 -15.80
N PHE A 178 -21.28 -26.55 -15.32
CA PHE A 178 -21.69 -25.31 -14.66
C PHE A 178 -22.48 -24.40 -15.62
N ASP A 179 -22.03 -24.25 -16.87
CA ASP A 179 -22.71 -23.41 -17.86
C ASP A 179 -24.13 -23.93 -18.15
N ARG A 180 -24.30 -25.25 -18.28
CA ARG A 180 -25.62 -25.88 -18.43
C ARG A 180 -26.49 -25.73 -17.19
N LEU A 181 -25.92 -25.90 -16.00
CA LEU A 181 -26.64 -25.71 -14.72
C LEU A 181 -27.24 -24.31 -14.64
N VAL A 182 -26.45 -23.27 -14.88
CA VAL A 182 -26.93 -21.87 -14.84
C VAL A 182 -27.99 -21.62 -15.89
N PHE A 183 -27.79 -22.14 -17.11
CA PHE A 183 -28.77 -21.99 -18.19
C PHE A 183 -30.12 -22.63 -17.85
N GLU A 184 -30.14 -23.89 -17.40
CA GLU A 184 -31.38 -24.58 -17.03
C GLU A 184 -32.04 -23.95 -15.81
N TYR A 185 -31.28 -23.48 -14.82
CA TYR A 185 -31.82 -22.72 -13.67
C TYR A 185 -32.60 -21.48 -14.14
N LEU A 186 -31.99 -20.64 -14.98
CA LEU A 186 -32.62 -19.42 -15.46
C LEU A 186 -33.81 -19.72 -16.38
N LYS A 187 -33.71 -20.77 -17.21
CA LYS A 187 -34.80 -21.22 -18.07
C LYS A 187 -36.02 -21.65 -17.25
N ASN A 188 -35.83 -22.45 -16.20
CA ASN A 188 -36.91 -22.91 -15.32
C ASN A 188 -37.60 -21.73 -14.61
N LEU A 189 -36.82 -20.79 -14.09
CA LEU A 189 -37.36 -19.56 -13.48
C LEU A 189 -38.21 -18.74 -14.47
N ARG A 190 -37.73 -18.58 -15.71
CA ARG A 190 -38.47 -17.84 -16.74
C ARG A 190 -39.74 -18.56 -17.19
N GLN A 191 -39.81 -19.88 -17.05
CA GLN A 191 -41.00 -20.68 -17.35
C GLN A 191 -42.03 -20.68 -16.20
N GLY A 192 -41.76 -19.98 -15.10
CA GLY A 192 -42.66 -19.92 -13.95
C GLY A 192 -42.70 -21.22 -13.14
N SER A 193 -41.66 -22.05 -13.24
CA SER A 193 -41.46 -23.14 -12.27
C SER A 193 -41.31 -22.53 -10.87
N GLU A 194 -41.73 -23.24 -9.82
CA GLU A 194 -41.65 -22.79 -8.42
C GLU A 194 -40.32 -22.08 -8.11
N ASP A 195 -40.36 -21.06 -7.23
CA ASP A 195 -39.22 -20.27 -6.73
C ASP A 195 -38.21 -21.16 -5.97
N ILE A 196 -37.55 -22.06 -6.69
CA ILE A 196 -36.47 -22.89 -6.17
C ILE A 196 -35.25 -22.00 -6.00
N ALA A 197 -34.74 -21.93 -4.77
CA ALA A 197 -33.51 -21.21 -4.51
C ALA A 197 -32.34 -21.84 -5.29
N PHE A 198 -31.43 -21.02 -5.82
CA PHE A 198 -30.31 -21.47 -6.65
C PHE A 198 -29.55 -22.67 -6.06
N TRP A 199 -29.22 -22.64 -4.76
CA TRP A 199 -28.47 -23.74 -4.12
C TRP A 199 -29.30 -25.03 -3.98
N GLN A 200 -30.62 -24.94 -3.85
CA GLN A 200 -31.49 -26.13 -3.91
C GLN A 200 -31.54 -26.70 -5.33
N PHE A 201 -31.55 -25.82 -6.35
CA PHE A 201 -31.45 -26.26 -7.74
C PHE A 201 -30.11 -26.95 -8.04
N VAL A 202 -29.02 -26.49 -7.43
CA VAL A 202 -27.71 -27.14 -7.57
C VAL A 202 -27.75 -28.58 -7.07
N ASP A 203 -28.38 -28.84 -5.94
CA ASP A 203 -28.49 -30.20 -5.40
C ASP A 203 -29.31 -31.12 -6.30
N SER A 204 -30.48 -30.65 -6.75
CA SER A 204 -31.33 -31.44 -7.65
C SER A 204 -30.67 -31.69 -9.01
N TYR A 205 -29.96 -30.72 -9.55
CA TYR A 205 -29.26 -30.84 -10.83
C TYR A 205 -28.05 -31.77 -10.75
N THR A 206 -27.30 -31.72 -9.65
CA THR A 206 -26.04 -32.48 -9.52
C THR A 206 -26.21 -33.85 -8.85
N GLY A 207 -27.33 -34.09 -8.16
CA GLY A 207 -27.56 -35.27 -7.33
C GLY A 207 -26.64 -35.33 -6.10
N LYS A 208 -26.04 -34.21 -5.70
CA LYS A 208 -25.11 -34.09 -4.57
C LYS A 208 -25.65 -33.10 -3.55
N GLN A 209 -25.34 -33.29 -2.27
CA GLN A 209 -25.71 -32.36 -1.19
C GLN A 209 -24.69 -31.20 -1.11
N LEU A 210 -24.69 -30.32 -2.10
CA LEU A 210 -23.76 -29.18 -2.19
C LEU A 210 -24.29 -27.93 -1.50
N LYS A 211 -25.62 -27.78 -1.40
CA LYS A 211 -26.29 -26.65 -0.76
C LYS A 211 -25.69 -26.38 0.61
N ASP A 212 -25.67 -27.39 1.48
CA ASP A 212 -25.22 -27.21 2.86
C ASP A 212 -23.75 -26.82 2.94
N ILE A 213 -22.90 -27.31 2.03
CA ILE A 213 -21.48 -26.93 1.98
C ILE A 213 -21.34 -25.45 1.64
N TYR A 214 -22.02 -24.98 0.59
CA TYR A 214 -21.90 -23.60 0.12
C TYR A 214 -22.64 -22.60 1.01
N THR A 215 -23.82 -22.91 1.52
CA THR A 215 -24.55 -22.03 2.46
C THR A 215 -23.80 -21.91 3.78
N ASN A 216 -23.24 -23.02 4.31
CA ASN A 216 -22.39 -22.93 5.50
C ASN A 216 -21.17 -22.04 5.27
N PHE A 217 -20.51 -22.14 4.11
CA PHE A 217 -19.38 -21.27 3.77
C PHE A 217 -19.79 -19.79 3.70
N ILE A 218 -20.95 -19.49 3.10
CA ILE A 218 -21.47 -18.13 2.94
C ILE A 218 -21.89 -17.52 4.29
N ASP A 219 -22.65 -18.26 5.08
CA ASP A 219 -23.39 -17.73 6.24
C ASP A 219 -22.57 -17.77 7.54
N LYS A 220 -21.62 -18.71 7.68
CA LYS A 220 -20.82 -18.81 8.89
C LYS A 220 -19.65 -17.83 8.88
N ASP A 221 -19.36 -17.27 10.04
CA ASP A 221 -18.07 -16.61 10.28
C ASP A 221 -16.95 -17.66 10.22
N GLY A 222 -15.79 -17.27 9.70
CA GLY A 222 -14.66 -18.18 9.51
C GLY A 222 -14.01 -18.06 8.13
N PHE A 223 -12.96 -18.85 7.92
CA PHE A 223 -12.14 -18.86 6.72
C PHE A 223 -11.72 -20.29 6.38
N CYS A 224 -11.32 -20.51 5.13
CA CYS A 224 -10.50 -21.67 4.75
C CYS A 224 -9.03 -21.30 4.93
N ASP A 225 -8.17 -22.24 5.35
CA ASP A 225 -6.71 -22.05 5.40
C ASP A 225 -6.05 -23.40 5.11
N LEU A 226 -6.12 -23.81 3.84
CA LEU A 226 -5.56 -25.08 3.39
C LEU A 226 -4.04 -24.98 3.42
N TYR A 227 -3.39 -26.08 3.78
CA TYR A 227 -1.94 -26.12 3.78
C TYR A 227 -1.43 -27.51 3.49
N VAL A 228 -0.24 -27.58 2.90
CA VAL A 228 0.48 -28.85 2.83
C VAL A 228 1.03 -29.14 4.22
N LYS A 229 0.45 -30.14 4.88
CA LYS A 229 0.83 -30.55 6.23
C LYS A 229 2.13 -31.32 6.18
N GLU A 230 2.21 -32.30 5.30
CA GLU A 230 3.37 -33.18 5.17
C GLU A 230 3.52 -33.70 3.74
N VAL A 231 4.77 -33.88 3.31
CA VAL A 231 5.10 -34.67 2.11
C VAL A 231 6.27 -35.55 2.46
N GLU A 232 5.97 -36.82 2.70
CA GLU A 232 6.91 -37.86 3.10
C GLU A 232 6.92 -39.01 2.10
N LYS A 233 8.00 -39.80 2.11
CA LYS A 233 8.11 -41.00 1.28
C LYS A 233 7.72 -42.20 2.14
N VAL A 234 6.67 -42.92 1.75
CA VAL A 234 6.17 -44.12 2.42
C VAL A 234 6.21 -45.26 1.42
N ASN A 235 7.05 -46.26 1.68
CA ASN A 235 7.41 -47.31 0.70
C ASN A 235 7.98 -46.69 -0.59
N ASP A 236 7.44 -47.06 -1.75
CA ASP A 236 7.84 -46.57 -3.08
C ASP A 236 7.04 -45.35 -3.56
N GLU A 237 6.18 -44.78 -2.71
CA GLU A 237 5.31 -43.65 -3.05
C GLU A 237 5.53 -42.46 -2.14
N TYR A 238 5.17 -41.26 -2.61
CA TYR A 238 5.09 -40.08 -1.77
C TYR A 238 3.66 -39.90 -1.25
N GLN A 239 3.54 -39.83 0.08
CA GLN A 239 2.32 -39.46 0.78
C GLN A 239 2.29 -37.93 0.93
N VAL A 240 1.20 -37.31 0.47
CA VAL A 240 0.97 -35.87 0.56
C VAL A 240 -0.26 -35.62 1.43
N GLU A 241 -0.03 -35.09 2.63
CA GLU A 241 -1.11 -34.72 3.56
C GLU A 241 -1.49 -33.24 3.39
N ILE A 242 -2.79 -32.99 3.27
CA ILE A 242 -3.36 -31.66 3.17
C ILE A 242 -4.28 -31.45 4.37
N GLY A 243 -3.98 -30.41 5.14
CA GLY A 243 -4.79 -29.99 6.29
C GLY A 243 -5.52 -28.68 6.05
N ASN A 244 -6.42 -28.33 6.96
CA ASN A 244 -7.10 -27.04 7.02
C ASN A 244 -7.00 -26.43 8.41
N LYS A 245 -6.43 -25.22 8.54
CA LYS A 245 -6.39 -24.49 9.84
C LYS A 245 -7.64 -23.65 10.09
N GLY A 246 -8.53 -23.56 9.12
CA GLY A 246 -9.78 -22.81 9.21
C GLY A 246 -10.98 -23.68 9.58
N ASP A 247 -12.09 -23.02 9.90
CA ASP A 247 -13.34 -23.67 10.32
C ASP A 247 -14.28 -24.02 9.15
N LEU A 248 -13.96 -23.53 7.95
CA LEU A 248 -14.74 -23.73 6.74
C LEU A 248 -13.96 -24.58 5.74
N ILE A 249 -14.67 -25.42 4.99
CA ILE A 249 -14.12 -26.24 3.92
C ILE A 249 -14.99 -26.08 2.68
N LEU A 250 -14.34 -25.77 1.56
CA LEU A 250 -14.90 -25.85 0.22
C LEU A 250 -14.16 -26.93 -0.57
N PRO A 251 -14.79 -27.56 -1.58
CA PRO A 251 -14.08 -28.41 -2.53
C PRO A 251 -12.88 -27.67 -3.13
N TYR A 252 -11.73 -28.32 -3.22
CA TYR A 252 -10.51 -27.72 -3.72
C TYR A 252 -9.76 -28.67 -4.65
N LYS A 253 -9.01 -28.07 -5.57
CA LYS A 253 -8.19 -28.78 -6.55
C LYS A 253 -6.76 -28.85 -6.07
N VAL A 254 -6.12 -30.00 -6.24
CA VAL A 254 -4.72 -30.23 -5.90
C VAL A 254 -3.99 -30.68 -7.16
N ILE A 255 -2.85 -30.08 -7.44
CA ILE A 255 -1.94 -30.54 -8.49
C ILE A 255 -0.68 -31.09 -7.84
N LEU A 256 -0.38 -32.36 -8.11
CA LEU A 256 0.90 -32.98 -7.81
C LEU A 256 1.77 -32.93 -9.06
N LYS A 257 2.91 -32.24 -8.99
CA LYS A 257 3.85 -32.06 -10.11
C LYS A 257 5.14 -32.79 -9.86
N THR A 258 5.49 -33.71 -10.74
CA THR A 258 6.84 -34.28 -10.84
C THR A 258 7.57 -33.62 -12.03
N ARG A 259 8.80 -34.05 -12.33
CA ARG A 259 9.52 -33.52 -13.52
C ARG A 259 8.89 -33.97 -14.84
N SER A 260 8.26 -35.14 -14.86
CA SER A 260 7.72 -35.78 -16.06
C SER A 260 6.20 -35.67 -16.15
N GLU A 261 5.50 -35.56 -15.02
CA GLU A 261 4.06 -35.75 -14.96
C GLU A 261 3.36 -34.72 -14.05
N SER A 262 2.07 -34.54 -14.27
CA SER A 262 1.20 -33.76 -13.39
C SER A 262 -0.12 -34.49 -13.20
N ALA A 263 -0.44 -34.80 -11.95
CA ALA A 263 -1.72 -35.40 -11.57
C ALA A 263 -2.61 -34.35 -10.91
N VAL A 264 -3.92 -34.41 -11.20
CA VAL A 264 -4.93 -33.48 -10.70
C VAL A 264 -5.91 -34.24 -9.83
N TYR A 265 -6.08 -33.79 -8.59
CA TYR A 265 -7.01 -34.35 -7.62
C TYR A 265 -8.02 -33.29 -7.19
N TYR A 266 -9.20 -33.74 -6.77
CA TYR A 266 -10.24 -32.91 -6.17
C TYR A 266 -10.56 -33.49 -4.80
N ALA A 267 -10.55 -32.64 -3.78
CA ALA A 267 -10.84 -33.02 -2.40
C ALA A 267 -11.85 -32.04 -1.79
N SER A 268 -12.61 -32.50 -0.80
CA SER A 268 -13.63 -31.72 -0.10
C SER A 268 -13.48 -31.77 1.42
N SER A 269 -12.32 -32.25 1.90
CA SER A 269 -11.94 -32.38 3.30
C SER A 269 -10.42 -32.36 3.42
N GLU A 270 -9.89 -32.42 4.63
CA GLU A 270 -8.50 -32.87 4.82
C GLU A 270 -8.31 -34.22 4.11
N THR A 271 -7.19 -34.38 3.43
CA THR A 271 -6.98 -35.53 2.55
C THR A 271 -5.53 -35.97 2.52
N THR A 272 -5.33 -37.24 2.22
CA THR A 272 -4.02 -37.85 1.99
C THR A 272 -3.99 -38.37 0.56
N LEU A 273 -3.04 -37.87 -0.24
CA LEU A 273 -2.86 -38.26 -1.64
C LEU A 273 -1.58 -39.07 -1.79
N TYR A 274 -1.62 -40.09 -2.63
CA TYR A 274 -0.45 -40.91 -2.94
C TYR A 274 0.05 -40.62 -4.36
N CYS A 275 1.36 -40.43 -4.49
CA CYS A 275 2.03 -40.15 -5.75
C CYS A 275 3.13 -41.19 -6.01
N PRO A 276 2.93 -42.12 -6.96
CA PRO A 276 3.95 -43.09 -7.34
C PRO A 276 5.04 -42.38 -8.15
N SER A 277 6.04 -41.84 -7.46
CA SER A 277 7.13 -41.08 -8.06
C SER A 277 8.44 -41.33 -7.34
N ALA A 278 9.51 -41.54 -8.09
CA ALA A 278 10.86 -41.66 -7.53
C ALA A 278 11.38 -40.34 -6.91
N LYS A 279 10.77 -39.19 -7.24
CA LYS A 279 11.16 -37.86 -6.75
C LYS A 279 10.01 -37.19 -6.02
N ARG A 280 10.35 -36.44 -4.96
CA ARG A 280 9.39 -35.67 -4.17
C ARG A 280 8.55 -34.75 -5.07
N PRO A 281 7.21 -34.87 -5.08
CA PRO A 281 6.35 -34.04 -5.90
C PRO A 281 6.27 -32.61 -5.37
N GLY A 282 6.18 -31.64 -6.28
CA GLY A 282 5.71 -30.30 -5.96
C GLY A 282 4.19 -30.34 -5.78
N VAL A 283 3.68 -29.78 -4.68
CA VAL A 283 2.25 -29.74 -4.38
C VAL A 283 1.72 -28.34 -4.62
N ILE A 284 0.56 -28.22 -5.27
CA ILE A 284 -0.16 -26.96 -5.45
C ILE A 284 -1.63 -27.15 -5.07
N ILE A 285 -2.04 -26.57 -3.96
CA ILE A 285 -3.44 -26.51 -3.52
C ILE A 285 -4.10 -25.27 -4.13
N ASP A 286 -5.32 -25.44 -4.63
CA ASP A 286 -6.15 -24.42 -5.26
C ASP A 286 -5.41 -23.59 -6.33
N PRO A 287 -4.89 -24.23 -7.41
CA PRO A 287 -4.13 -23.56 -8.46
C PRO A 287 -4.92 -22.46 -9.19
N ASP A 288 -6.24 -22.48 -9.11
CA ASP A 288 -7.15 -21.60 -9.85
C ASP A 288 -7.74 -20.47 -8.97
N PHE A 289 -7.36 -20.41 -7.69
CA PHE A 289 -7.84 -19.44 -6.71
C PHE A 289 -9.38 -19.48 -6.60
N ALA A 290 -9.91 -20.69 -6.56
CA ALA A 290 -11.33 -20.97 -6.46
C ALA A 290 -11.80 -20.99 -5.00
N VAL A 291 -10.88 -21.10 -4.04
CA VAL A 291 -11.17 -21.10 -2.61
C VAL A 291 -10.74 -19.78 -1.99
N LEU A 292 -11.62 -19.19 -1.19
CA LEU A 292 -11.34 -17.99 -0.41
C LEU A 292 -10.63 -18.39 0.88
N GLU A 293 -9.35 -18.07 0.98
CA GLU A 293 -8.50 -18.50 2.09
C GLU A 293 -7.95 -17.32 2.88
N LYS A 294 -7.48 -17.56 4.10
CA LYS A 294 -6.76 -16.55 4.88
C LYS A 294 -5.34 -16.34 4.37
N SER A 295 -4.65 -17.42 3.99
CA SER A 295 -3.34 -17.39 3.36
C SER A 295 -3.31 -18.38 2.21
N LYS A 296 -2.56 -18.05 1.16
CA LYS A 296 -2.21 -18.99 0.07
C LYS A 296 -0.71 -19.30 0.02
N THR A 297 0.05 -18.76 0.97
CA THR A 297 1.52 -18.94 1.02
C THR A 297 1.93 -20.35 1.46
N ASN A 298 1.03 -21.04 2.14
CA ASN A 298 1.12 -22.40 2.67
C ASN A 298 0.52 -23.47 1.74
N ASN A 299 -0.04 -23.07 0.59
CA ASN A 299 -0.68 -23.98 -0.37
C ASN A 299 0.32 -24.79 -1.21
N ARG A 300 1.62 -24.68 -0.94
CA ARG A 300 2.70 -25.29 -1.75
C ARG A 300 3.88 -25.74 -0.92
N THR A 301 4.54 -26.81 -1.37
CA THR A 301 5.73 -27.38 -0.70
C THR A 301 7.03 -26.61 -0.94
N SER A 302 7.09 -25.73 -1.94
CA SER A 302 8.25 -24.85 -2.18
C SER A 302 7.89 -23.77 -3.21
N ALA A 303 8.08 -22.50 -2.87
CA ALA A 303 7.92 -21.39 -3.79
C ALA A 303 9.15 -20.48 -3.71
N PRO A 304 10.12 -20.58 -4.65
CA PRO A 304 11.24 -19.66 -4.65
C PRO A 304 10.74 -18.21 -4.80
N PRO A 305 11.46 -17.22 -4.25
CA PRO A 305 11.16 -15.81 -4.49
C PRO A 305 10.98 -15.54 -5.99
N ILE A 306 10.06 -14.64 -6.34
CA ILE A 306 9.82 -14.25 -7.73
C ILE A 306 10.39 -12.86 -7.97
N ILE A 307 11.35 -12.74 -8.90
CA ILE A 307 11.81 -11.44 -9.38
C ILE A 307 10.84 -10.96 -10.45
N THR A 308 10.26 -9.78 -10.27
CA THR A 308 9.25 -9.21 -11.19
C THR A 308 9.34 -7.70 -11.20
N TYR A 309 8.83 -7.05 -12.23
CA TYR A 309 8.58 -5.60 -12.22
C TYR A 309 7.07 -5.28 -12.22
N LYS A 310 6.23 -6.32 -12.29
CA LYS A 310 4.77 -6.25 -12.33
C LYS A 310 4.18 -6.71 -11.01
N ILE A 311 3.10 -6.06 -10.62
CA ILE A 311 2.27 -6.50 -9.49
C ILE A 311 1.25 -7.50 -10.02
N ASN A 312 1.25 -8.75 -9.57
CA ASN A 312 0.35 -9.80 -10.09
C ASN A 312 -0.10 -10.83 -9.04
N ARG A 313 -0.91 -11.81 -9.45
CA ARG A 313 -1.42 -12.84 -8.52
C ARG A 313 -0.33 -13.68 -7.84
N ASN A 314 0.81 -13.91 -8.51
CA ASN A 314 1.86 -14.78 -7.98
C ASN A 314 2.49 -14.22 -6.70
N LEU A 315 2.31 -12.92 -6.45
CA LEU A 315 2.75 -12.26 -5.22
C LEU A 315 2.03 -12.78 -3.98
N LEU A 316 0.80 -13.33 -4.11
CA LEU A 316 0.08 -13.93 -2.97
C LEU A 316 0.64 -15.31 -2.57
N GLU A 317 1.34 -15.97 -3.50
CA GLU A 317 1.85 -17.33 -3.31
C GLU A 317 3.34 -17.37 -2.99
N ARG A 318 4.07 -16.29 -3.31
CA ARG A 318 5.53 -16.24 -3.27
C ARG A 318 6.03 -14.92 -2.73
N TYR A 319 7.22 -14.92 -2.17
CA TYR A 319 7.92 -13.70 -1.79
C TYR A 319 8.35 -12.93 -3.05
N PRO A 320 7.77 -11.76 -3.35
CA PRO A 320 8.14 -11.03 -4.56
C PRO A 320 9.34 -10.14 -4.32
N ILE A 321 10.17 -10.00 -5.36
CA ILE A 321 11.28 -9.05 -5.42
C ILE A 321 11.03 -8.14 -6.62
N TYR A 322 10.56 -6.92 -6.36
CA TYR A 322 10.25 -5.95 -7.39
C TYR A 322 11.51 -5.27 -7.89
N PHE A 323 11.90 -5.49 -9.15
CA PHE A 323 13.00 -4.76 -9.77
C PHE A 323 12.46 -3.66 -10.69
N VAL A 324 12.73 -2.41 -10.38
CA VAL A 324 12.19 -1.26 -11.13
C VAL A 324 13.30 -0.25 -11.43
N PRO A 325 13.49 0.16 -12.70
CA PRO A 325 14.37 1.28 -12.99
C PRO A 325 13.80 2.55 -12.38
N TYR A 326 14.67 3.36 -11.77
CA TYR A 326 14.30 4.55 -11.02
C TYR A 326 14.91 5.77 -11.69
N LEU A 327 14.06 6.75 -12.04
CA LEU A 327 14.46 8.09 -12.47
C LEU A 327 13.83 9.08 -11.49
N TRP A 328 14.65 9.91 -10.87
CA TRP A 328 14.20 10.91 -9.91
C TRP A 328 15.01 12.19 -10.05
N TYR A 329 14.46 13.30 -9.58
CA TYR A 329 15.16 14.56 -9.49
C TYR A 329 15.07 15.10 -8.07
N SER A 330 16.22 15.44 -7.48
CA SER A 330 16.27 16.23 -6.25
C SER A 330 17.22 17.42 -6.44
N GLN A 331 17.03 18.48 -5.67
CA GLN A 331 17.95 19.63 -5.75
C GLN A 331 19.37 19.20 -5.37
N ASP A 332 19.55 18.39 -4.34
CA ASP A 332 20.85 17.92 -3.88
C ASP A 332 21.57 17.01 -4.88
N GLU A 333 20.84 16.09 -5.52
CA GLU A 333 21.42 15.01 -6.34
C GLU A 333 21.30 15.26 -7.85
N GLY A 334 20.52 16.28 -8.24
CA GLY A 334 20.10 16.51 -9.61
C GLY A 334 19.25 15.36 -10.12
N ILE A 335 19.43 15.02 -11.40
CA ILE A 335 18.89 13.79 -11.95
C ILE A 335 19.59 12.62 -11.27
N ALA A 336 18.83 11.63 -10.83
CA ALA A 336 19.31 10.37 -10.30
C ALA A 336 18.73 9.22 -11.12
N THR A 337 19.61 8.31 -11.57
CA THR A 337 19.23 7.14 -12.36
C THR A 337 19.69 5.87 -11.66
N GLY A 338 18.85 4.85 -11.56
CA GLY A 338 19.20 3.64 -10.85
C GLY A 338 18.20 2.52 -10.97
N GLY A 339 18.25 1.59 -10.03
CA GLY A 339 17.30 0.51 -9.87
C GLY A 339 16.95 0.31 -8.40
N MET A 340 15.71 -0.10 -8.14
CA MET A 340 15.29 -0.59 -6.83
C MET A 340 14.87 -2.04 -6.93
N ALA A 341 15.24 -2.84 -5.92
CA ALA A 341 14.82 -4.20 -5.67
C ALA A 341 14.05 -4.23 -4.34
N GLN A 342 12.74 -4.46 -4.37
CA GLN A 342 11.92 -4.56 -3.16
C GLN A 342 11.42 -5.98 -2.94
N GLY A 343 11.98 -6.67 -1.94
CA GLY A 343 11.44 -7.90 -1.38
C GLY A 343 10.21 -7.65 -0.49
N GLY A 344 9.14 -8.42 -0.69
CA GLY A 344 7.92 -8.32 0.10
C GLY A 344 6.87 -7.40 -0.54
N LEU A 345 5.70 -7.35 0.06
CA LEU A 345 4.48 -6.78 -0.53
C LEU A 345 4.21 -5.35 0.00
N PRO A 346 4.59 -4.25 -0.70
CA PRO A 346 4.38 -2.88 -0.24
C PRO A 346 2.90 -2.46 -0.09
N LEU A 347 2.02 -3.10 -0.85
CA LEU A 347 0.65 -2.62 -1.09
C LEU A 347 -0.39 -3.22 -0.15
N PHE A 348 0.03 -4.12 0.72
CA PHE A 348 -0.86 -4.84 1.61
C PHE A 348 -0.55 -4.40 3.03
N GLY A 349 -1.55 -3.86 3.72
CA GLY A 349 -1.39 -3.25 5.04
C GLY A 349 -0.74 -4.18 6.07
N GLU A 350 -0.47 -3.63 7.26
CA GLU A 350 0.28 -4.23 8.39
C GLU A 350 -0.12 -5.67 8.80
N GLU A 351 -1.19 -6.21 8.24
CA GLU A 351 -1.93 -7.37 8.68
C GLU A 351 -1.70 -8.61 7.80
N LEU A 352 -1.29 -8.42 6.52
CA LEU A 352 -0.56 -9.46 5.81
C LEU A 352 0.80 -9.50 6.46
N ARG A 353 1.00 -10.41 7.42
CA ARG A 353 2.27 -10.64 8.14
C ARG A 353 3.39 -10.96 7.15
N ILE A 354 3.87 -9.96 6.43
CA ILE A 354 5.09 -10.03 5.66
C ILE A 354 6.17 -10.16 6.71
N LYS A 355 6.68 -11.39 6.87
CA LYS A 355 7.72 -11.70 7.85
C LYS A 355 8.98 -10.84 7.63
N HIS A 356 9.18 -10.36 6.40
CA HIS A 356 10.38 -9.64 5.99
C HIS A 356 10.05 -8.66 4.86
N LEU A 357 10.13 -7.35 5.07
CA LEU A 357 10.21 -6.39 3.96
C LEU A 357 11.69 -6.17 3.69
N LEU A 358 12.13 -6.36 2.46
CA LEU A 358 13.47 -5.97 2.02
C LEU A 358 13.32 -4.88 0.98
N PHE A 359 14.07 -3.82 1.08
CA PHE A 359 14.12 -2.77 0.08
C PHE A 359 15.58 -2.46 -0.15
N VAL A 360 16.04 -2.64 -1.38
CA VAL A 360 17.40 -2.32 -1.80
C VAL A 360 17.26 -1.35 -2.95
N ARG A 361 17.98 -0.23 -2.94
CA ARG A 361 18.05 0.66 -4.09
C ARG A 361 19.49 1.05 -4.35
N SER A 362 19.85 1.09 -5.63
CA SER A 362 21.13 1.59 -6.09
C SER A 362 20.87 2.68 -7.11
N TYR A 363 21.47 3.85 -6.96
CA TYR A 363 21.32 4.93 -7.92
C TYR A 363 22.58 5.76 -8.08
N TYR A 364 22.73 6.37 -9.26
CA TYR A 364 23.77 7.33 -9.58
C TYR A 364 23.17 8.74 -9.60
N ALA A 365 23.67 9.61 -8.74
CA ALA A 365 23.27 11.02 -8.64
C ALA A 365 24.17 11.87 -9.53
N TRP A 366 23.65 12.31 -10.68
CA TRP A 366 24.45 12.95 -11.74
C TRP A 366 25.06 14.28 -11.31
N ARG A 367 24.35 15.10 -10.52
CA ARG A 367 24.88 16.40 -10.06
C ARG A 367 26.06 16.24 -9.10
N LYS A 368 26.03 15.20 -8.28
CA LYS A 368 27.08 14.89 -7.30
C LYS A 368 28.11 13.89 -7.81
N GLN A 369 27.91 13.36 -9.03
CA GLN A 369 28.73 12.32 -9.63
C GLN A 369 29.01 11.13 -8.68
N ARG A 370 27.97 10.64 -7.99
CA ARG A 370 28.10 9.60 -6.95
C ARG A 370 27.17 8.42 -7.13
N ALA A 371 27.61 7.24 -6.70
CA ALA A 371 26.80 6.04 -6.57
C ALA A 371 26.36 5.84 -5.11
N VAL A 372 25.07 5.56 -4.91
CA VAL A 372 24.48 5.34 -3.59
C VAL A 372 23.80 3.98 -3.59
N LEU A 373 24.11 3.16 -2.57
CA LEU A 373 23.42 1.91 -2.29
C LEU A 373 22.71 2.03 -0.94
N GLU A 374 21.39 1.87 -0.94
CA GLU A 374 20.61 1.82 0.28
C GLU A 374 19.93 0.48 0.41
N PHE A 375 19.88 -0.04 1.63
CA PHE A 375 19.08 -1.20 1.99
C PHE A 375 18.20 -0.86 3.18
N THR A 376 17.04 -1.48 3.26
CA THR A 376 16.13 -1.38 4.38
C THR A 376 15.50 -2.74 4.53
N TYR A 377 15.56 -3.27 5.74
CA TYR A 377 14.98 -4.55 6.06
C TYR A 377 14.09 -4.39 7.28
N GLU A 378 12.82 -4.78 7.15
CA GLU A 378 11.83 -4.71 8.22
C GLU A 378 11.38 -6.13 8.56
N THR A 379 11.41 -6.50 9.84
CA THR A 379 10.94 -7.81 10.30
C THR A 379 10.12 -7.68 11.58
N PRO A 380 8.97 -8.37 11.69
CA PRO A 380 8.22 -8.46 12.93
C PRO A 380 8.78 -9.60 13.79
N ILE A 381 9.25 -9.29 15.00
CA ILE A 381 9.62 -10.25 16.04
C ILE A 381 8.56 -10.18 17.12
N GLU A 382 7.56 -11.07 17.05
CA GLU A 382 6.47 -11.43 17.99
C GLU A 382 5.67 -10.29 18.70
N MET A 383 6.30 -9.18 19.13
CA MET A 383 5.68 -7.93 19.61
C MET A 383 6.45 -6.66 19.23
N LEU A 384 7.67 -6.77 18.68
CA LEU A 384 8.57 -5.68 18.29
C LEU A 384 8.82 -5.73 16.79
N TRP A 385 8.64 -4.60 16.11
CA TRP A 385 9.03 -4.48 14.72
C TRP A 385 10.42 -3.92 14.69
N PHE A 386 11.33 -4.58 14.00
CA PHE A 386 12.68 -4.07 13.77
C PHE A 386 12.78 -3.61 12.34
N LYS A 387 12.98 -2.31 12.14
CA LYS A 387 13.40 -1.75 10.85
C LYS A 387 14.90 -1.49 10.93
N SER A 388 15.69 -2.28 10.22
CA SER A 388 17.11 -2.00 9.95
C SER A 388 17.24 -1.20 8.66
N GLU A 389 17.71 0.04 8.75
CA GLU A 389 18.04 0.89 7.60
C GLU A 389 19.55 0.89 7.40
N GLY A 390 19.99 0.72 6.17
CA GLY A 390 21.36 0.61 5.71
C GLY A 390 21.65 1.61 4.58
N ARG A 391 22.71 2.39 4.67
CA ARG A 391 23.14 3.24 3.55
C ARG A 391 24.64 3.20 3.39
N LEU A 392 25.09 2.93 2.17
CA LEU A 392 26.47 2.99 1.71
C LEU A 392 26.55 4.07 0.64
N ASP A 393 27.38 5.08 0.88
CA ASP A 393 27.64 6.18 -0.04
C ASP A 393 29.13 6.19 -0.38
N ALA A 394 29.48 5.74 -1.58
CA ALA A 394 30.87 5.46 -1.96
C ALA A 394 31.76 6.71 -2.00
N ASN A 395 31.17 7.90 -2.12
CA ASN A 395 31.91 9.16 -2.17
C ASN A 395 31.84 9.95 -0.85
N GLU A 396 30.86 9.69 0.03
CA GLU A 396 30.75 10.36 1.35
C GLU A 396 31.28 9.46 2.51
N ASP A 397 31.88 8.30 2.19
CA ASP A 397 32.27 7.22 3.12
C ASP A 397 31.22 6.99 4.22
N MET A 398 29.94 7.05 3.88
CA MET A 398 28.88 6.97 4.88
C MET A 398 28.37 5.54 5.02
N VAL A 399 28.34 5.03 6.26
CA VAL A 399 27.69 3.77 6.64
C VAL A 399 26.68 4.05 7.74
N GLN A 400 25.39 3.99 7.44
CA GLN A 400 24.34 4.10 8.46
C GLN A 400 23.65 2.76 8.65
N VAL A 401 23.56 2.26 9.88
CA VAL A 401 22.74 1.13 10.31
C VAL A 401 21.81 1.59 11.41
N ARG A 402 20.48 1.56 11.20
CA ARG A 402 19.52 1.99 12.23
C ARG A 402 18.44 0.95 12.47
N LEU A 403 18.28 0.51 13.71
CA LEU A 403 17.20 -0.33 14.23
C LEU A 403 16.11 0.54 14.86
N LYS A 404 14.87 0.45 14.38
CA LYS A 404 13.71 1.14 14.98
C LYS A 404 12.65 0.15 15.46
N THR A 405 11.97 0.50 16.55
CA THR A 405 10.80 -0.20 17.12
C THR A 405 9.48 0.51 16.80
N ARG A 406 8.34 -0.18 16.98
CA ARG A 406 6.98 0.41 16.85
C ARG A 406 6.73 1.62 17.74
N ARG A 407 7.36 1.68 18.93
CA ARG A 407 7.19 2.78 19.88
C ARG A 407 8.16 3.94 19.61
N ASN A 408 8.70 4.04 18.40
CA ASN A 408 9.71 5.02 18.00
C ASN A 408 11.00 5.00 18.83
N ALA A 409 11.26 3.94 19.60
CA ALA A 409 12.58 3.73 20.16
C ALA A 409 13.52 3.25 19.04
N PHE A 410 14.75 3.75 18.99
CA PHE A 410 15.71 3.38 17.97
C PHE A 410 17.15 3.28 18.50
N MET A 411 17.96 2.48 17.82
CA MET A 411 19.40 2.42 17.98
C MET A 411 20.03 2.53 16.59
N GLY A 412 20.94 3.48 16.39
CA GLY A 412 21.66 3.70 15.15
C GLY A 412 23.16 3.66 15.36
N ILE A 413 23.88 3.11 14.39
CA ILE A 413 25.31 3.29 14.21
C ILE A 413 25.49 4.05 12.90
N HIS A 414 26.18 5.18 12.94
CA HIS A 414 26.34 6.10 11.82
C HIS A 414 27.81 6.41 11.66
N TYR A 415 28.47 5.83 10.68
CA TYR A 415 29.74 6.33 10.18
C TYR A 415 29.47 7.35 9.08
N SER A 416 30.07 8.53 9.16
CA SER A 416 30.00 9.56 8.13
C SER A 416 31.23 10.44 8.16
N ASN A 417 31.74 10.81 6.99
CA ASN A 417 32.52 12.02 6.85
C ASN A 417 31.56 13.21 7.04
N LEU A 418 31.67 13.91 8.17
CA LEU A 418 31.05 15.22 8.37
C LEU A 418 31.75 16.21 7.42
N PHE A 419 31.26 16.22 6.19
CA PHE A 419 31.61 17.04 5.03
C PHE A 419 33.05 16.94 4.46
N ASP A 420 33.12 16.47 3.22
CA ASP A 420 34.11 16.89 2.22
C ASP A 420 33.37 17.69 1.14
N THR A 421 33.41 19.02 1.22
CA THR A 421 33.02 19.90 0.12
C THR A 421 34.17 20.84 -0.13
N THR A 422 34.90 20.61 -1.21
CA THR A 422 36.05 21.39 -1.65
C THR A 422 35.75 22.88 -1.88
N ASP A 423 34.49 23.31 -1.90
CA ASP A 423 34.10 24.66 -2.38
C ASP A 423 33.31 25.54 -1.41
N LEU A 424 33.17 25.20 -0.12
CA LEU A 424 32.33 26.00 0.79
C LEU A 424 32.95 26.20 2.18
N GLU A 425 33.58 27.35 2.36
CA GLU A 425 33.86 27.93 3.67
C GLU A 425 32.56 28.46 4.28
N THR A 426 32.02 27.77 5.27
CA THR A 426 30.92 28.28 6.11
C THR A 426 31.32 28.13 7.56
N ARG A 427 31.18 29.20 8.34
CA ARG A 427 31.60 29.30 9.76
C ARG A 427 31.04 28.24 10.72
N ASP A 428 30.01 27.49 10.30
CA ASP A 428 29.31 26.51 11.15
C ASP A 428 29.61 25.06 10.78
N PHE A 429 30.56 24.82 9.88
CA PHE A 429 30.90 23.49 9.39
C PHE A 429 32.41 23.30 9.34
N GLU A 430 32.87 22.23 9.99
CA GLU A 430 34.26 21.77 9.98
C GLU A 430 34.33 20.39 9.34
N LYS A 431 35.40 20.11 8.60
CA LYS A 431 35.64 18.75 8.09
C LYS A 431 36.00 17.84 9.26
N ALA A 432 35.22 16.79 9.48
CA ALA A 432 35.50 15.79 10.52
C ALA A 432 35.01 14.40 10.09
N ARG A 433 35.60 13.35 10.64
CA ARG A 433 35.03 11.99 10.54
C ARG A 433 34.33 11.63 11.83
N GLN A 434 33.15 11.04 11.72
CA GLN A 434 32.36 10.66 12.87
C GLN A 434 31.86 9.22 12.73
N LEU A 435 32.05 8.43 13.77
CA LEU A 435 31.25 7.24 14.07
C LEU A 435 30.36 7.60 15.24
N SER A 436 29.05 7.65 15.00
CA SER A 436 28.01 7.99 15.96
C SER A 436 27.21 6.75 16.36
N ILE A 437 27.00 6.57 17.65
CA ILE A 437 25.99 5.63 18.17
C ILE A 437 24.83 6.47 18.68
N ASP A 438 23.67 6.36 18.03
CA ASP A 438 22.48 7.14 18.33
C ASP A 438 21.43 6.25 19.03
N LEU A 439 21.09 6.53 20.29
CA LEU A 439 19.97 5.89 21.00
C LEU A 439 18.81 6.88 21.13
N GLY A 440 17.59 6.42 20.87
CA GLY A 440 16.38 7.24 20.91
C GLY A 440 15.21 6.53 21.58
N PHE A 441 14.43 7.26 22.37
CA PHE A 441 13.16 6.78 22.93
C PHE A 441 11.99 7.65 22.42
N GLY A 442 10.83 7.04 22.20
CA GLY A 442 9.67 7.72 21.60
C GLY A 442 8.86 8.59 22.57
N HIS A 443 7.95 9.37 21.99
CA HIS A 443 7.07 10.36 22.62
C HIS A 443 6.37 9.88 23.93
N PRO A 444 6.15 10.76 24.95
CA PRO A 444 6.42 12.21 24.97
C PRO A 444 7.83 12.61 25.35
N LEU A 445 8.65 11.69 25.82
CA LEU A 445 10.03 11.94 26.22
C LEU A 445 10.98 11.38 25.16
N GLY A 446 11.57 12.27 24.37
CA GLY A 446 12.68 11.93 23.49
C GLY A 446 14.00 12.11 24.23
N ILE A 447 14.72 11.02 24.49
CA ILE A 447 16.13 11.10 24.90
C ILE A 447 16.96 10.67 23.70
N ASN A 448 17.93 11.49 23.31
CA ASN A 448 18.92 11.16 22.30
C ASN A 448 20.32 11.12 22.91
N VAL A 449 20.99 9.99 22.74
CA VAL A 449 22.40 9.82 23.12
C VAL A 449 23.18 9.66 21.82
N ARG A 450 24.24 10.44 21.63
CA ARG A 450 25.15 10.39 20.49
C ARG A 450 26.59 10.39 20.99
N SER A 451 27.47 9.57 20.43
CA SER A 451 28.90 9.61 20.74
C SER A 451 29.76 9.54 19.49
N GLY A 452 30.70 10.47 19.31
CA GLY A 452 31.70 10.45 18.22
C GLY A 452 32.99 9.74 18.64
N LEU A 453 33.51 8.83 17.80
CA LEU A 453 34.66 7.96 18.15
C LEU A 453 35.96 8.18 17.34
N PHE A 454 35.96 9.02 16.30
CA PHE A 454 37.12 9.22 15.40
C PHE A 454 37.93 10.47 15.75
N ASP A 455 37.94 11.48 14.86
CA ASP A 455 38.78 12.68 14.93
C ASP A 455 38.45 13.51 16.17
N GLU A 456 37.17 13.50 16.53
CA GLU A 456 36.61 14.26 17.63
C GLU A 456 35.87 13.31 18.57
N ARG A 457 36.47 13.07 19.75
CA ARG A 457 35.89 12.22 20.78
C ARG A 457 34.92 13.05 21.60
N PHE A 458 33.64 12.84 21.35
CA PHE A 458 32.59 13.48 22.14
C PHE A 458 31.47 12.54 22.55
N PHE A 459 30.79 12.94 23.62
CA PHE A 459 29.54 12.37 24.07
C PHE A 459 28.50 13.49 24.17
N ARG A 460 27.39 13.33 23.45
CA ARG A 460 26.27 14.26 23.40
C ARG A 460 25.04 13.58 23.97
N LEU A 461 24.47 14.19 25.00
CA LEU A 461 23.20 13.78 25.58
C LEU A 461 22.21 14.93 25.37
N THR A 462 21.07 14.66 24.74
CA THR A 462 19.97 15.62 24.64
C THR A 462 18.67 14.96 25.07
N GLY A 463 17.84 15.72 25.77
CA GLY A 463 16.50 15.33 26.19
C GLY A 463 15.48 16.35 25.69
N GLU A 464 14.36 15.88 25.20
CA GLU A 464 13.24 16.67 24.75
C GLU A 464 11.93 16.09 25.30
N LEU A 465 11.18 16.88 26.08
CA LEU A 465 9.85 16.51 26.54
C LEU A 465 8.80 17.33 25.78
N MET A 466 7.80 16.66 25.24
CA MET A 466 6.71 17.29 24.48
C MET A 466 5.36 16.95 25.10
N GLY A 467 4.61 17.99 25.49
CA GLY A 467 3.29 17.84 26.09
C GLY A 467 2.25 18.72 25.41
N ARG A 468 1.04 18.17 25.25
CA ARG A 468 -0.19 18.96 25.11
C ARG A 468 -0.99 18.83 26.38
N ILE A 469 -1.53 19.94 26.88
CA ILE A 469 -2.35 19.94 28.08
C ILE A 469 -3.77 19.46 27.70
N GLY A 470 -4.01 18.15 27.65
CA GLY A 470 -5.30 17.58 27.25
C GLY A 470 -5.66 17.92 25.79
N LYS A 471 -6.92 18.34 25.54
CA LYS A 471 -7.35 18.90 24.23
C LYS A 471 -6.98 20.38 24.05
N SER A 472 -6.28 20.98 25.01
CA SER A 472 -5.96 22.41 25.02
C SER A 472 -5.06 22.78 23.83
N PRO A 473 -5.22 23.98 23.27
CA PRO A 473 -4.32 24.54 22.26
C PRO A 473 -2.93 24.91 22.80
N VAL A 474 -2.50 24.36 23.93
CA VAL A 474 -1.21 24.67 24.54
C VAL A 474 -0.21 23.54 24.28
N SER A 475 0.93 23.90 23.70
CA SER A 475 2.07 23.02 23.45
C SER A 475 3.26 23.49 24.27
N ILE A 476 3.83 22.61 25.06
CA ILE A 476 5.07 22.86 25.82
C ILE A 476 6.14 21.91 25.30
N ARG A 477 7.34 22.45 25.09
CA ARG A 477 8.55 21.69 24.80
C ARG A 477 9.61 22.10 25.80
N VAL A 478 10.30 21.13 26.38
CA VAL A 478 11.48 21.35 27.21
C VAL A 478 12.66 20.64 26.55
N PHE A 479 13.79 21.33 26.43
CA PHE A 479 15.04 20.81 25.90
C PHE A 479 16.15 20.98 26.94
N GLY A 480 17.01 19.98 27.06
CA GLY A 480 18.26 20.09 27.79
C GLY A 480 19.31 19.18 27.16
N GLY A 481 20.56 19.62 27.13
CA GLY A 481 21.63 18.78 26.64
C GLY A 481 23.02 19.30 26.93
N GLY A 482 23.98 18.40 26.77
CA GLY A 482 25.39 18.66 26.97
C GLY A 482 26.25 17.84 26.03
N ILE A 483 27.39 18.39 25.68
CA ILE A 483 28.44 17.77 24.87
C ILE A 483 29.71 17.76 25.70
N PHE A 484 30.26 16.58 25.91
CA PHE A 484 31.50 16.34 26.62
C PHE A 484 32.58 15.95 25.63
N GLY A 485 33.77 16.53 25.73
CA GLY A 485 34.89 16.31 24.80
C GLY A 485 35.07 17.42 23.76
N SER A 486 35.79 17.09 22.69
CA SER A 486 35.94 17.93 21.48
C SER A 486 34.90 17.46 20.48
N SER A 487 33.98 18.34 20.11
CA SER A 487 32.98 18.08 19.06
C SER A 487 33.13 19.10 17.94
N PRO A 488 32.96 18.69 16.67
CA PRO A 488 33.06 19.61 15.56
C PRO A 488 31.96 20.65 15.65
N VAL A 489 32.17 21.82 15.07
CA VAL A 489 31.26 22.98 15.19
C VAL A 489 29.79 22.62 14.89
N GLN A 490 29.52 21.85 13.84
CA GLN A 490 28.17 21.42 13.46
C GLN A 490 27.46 20.51 14.49
N GLU A 491 28.21 19.87 15.40
CA GLU A 491 27.65 19.01 16.44
C GLU A 491 27.33 19.78 17.72
N LYS A 492 27.78 21.03 17.85
CA LYS A 492 27.42 21.92 18.97
C LYS A 492 25.91 22.10 19.10
N ILE A 493 25.46 22.50 20.29
CA ILE A 493 24.06 22.84 20.53
C ILE A 493 23.85 24.28 20.06
N PHE A 494 23.04 24.46 19.02
CA PHE A 494 22.68 25.76 18.48
C PHE A 494 21.42 26.31 19.16
N LEU A 495 21.44 27.59 19.54
CA LEU A 495 20.35 28.24 20.26
C LEU A 495 19.06 28.27 19.44
N SER A 496 19.16 28.57 18.14
CA SER A 496 18.01 28.88 17.28
C SER A 496 17.34 27.66 16.64
N GLY A 497 17.93 26.46 16.72
CA GLY A 497 17.44 25.31 15.97
C GLY A 497 18.54 24.35 15.53
N SER A 498 18.16 23.25 14.87
CA SER A 498 19.10 22.36 14.18
C SER A 498 19.60 23.00 12.88
N LEU A 499 20.87 22.78 12.52
CA LEU A 499 21.39 23.08 11.18
C LEU A 499 20.98 22.03 10.14
N TYR A 500 20.67 20.81 10.60
CA TYR A 500 20.37 19.69 9.71
C TYR A 500 18.87 19.55 9.45
N PRO A 501 18.46 19.56 8.18
CA PRO A 501 17.09 19.24 7.80
C PRO A 501 16.76 17.78 8.11
N GLY A 502 15.50 17.53 8.46
CA GLY A 502 14.91 16.19 8.30
C GLY A 502 14.88 15.77 6.81
N ILE A 503 14.54 14.51 6.52
CA ILE A 503 14.57 13.95 5.16
C ILE A 503 13.82 14.83 4.14
N ILE A 504 12.62 15.32 4.49
CA ILE A 504 11.82 16.20 3.63
C ILE A 504 12.47 17.58 3.49
N GLY A 505 13.02 18.12 4.58
CA GLY A 505 13.71 19.40 4.56
C GLY A 505 14.89 19.40 3.60
N ARG A 506 15.65 18.29 3.50
CA ARG A 506 16.78 18.17 2.55
C ARG A 506 16.39 18.35 1.09
N ILE A 507 15.13 18.08 0.73
CA ILE A 507 14.63 18.27 -0.64
C ILE A 507 14.50 19.76 -0.99
N ILE A 508 14.22 20.60 0.01
CA ILE A 508 13.83 22.01 -0.16
C ILE A 508 14.92 22.97 0.33
N THR A 509 15.82 22.53 1.21
CA THR A 509 16.86 23.41 1.78
C THR A 509 17.92 23.72 0.74
N GLN A 510 18.24 24.99 0.61
CA GLN A 510 19.45 25.42 -0.08
C GLN A 510 20.57 25.60 0.94
N LYS A 511 21.84 25.46 0.54
CA LYS A 511 22.96 25.72 1.48
C LYS A 511 23.20 27.22 1.71
N LYS A 512 22.73 28.09 0.80
CA LYS A 512 22.75 29.58 0.86
C LYS A 512 21.47 30.13 0.21
N GLY A 513 21.09 31.36 0.52
CA GLY A 513 19.90 32.01 -0.01
C GLY A 513 18.65 31.75 0.83
N ALA A 514 17.51 32.28 0.38
CA ALA A 514 16.28 32.40 1.17
C ALA A 514 15.68 31.06 1.67
N LEU A 515 16.14 29.92 1.17
CA LEU A 515 15.74 28.59 1.63
C LEU A 515 16.83 27.89 2.44
N SER A 516 17.84 28.63 2.92
CA SER A 516 18.90 28.11 3.77
C SER A 516 18.50 28.02 5.23
N ALA A 517 19.01 26.97 5.89
CA ALA A 517 18.96 26.79 7.33
C ALA A 517 19.68 27.91 8.10
N GLN A 518 20.48 28.72 7.40
CA GLN A 518 21.24 29.86 7.93
C GLN A 518 20.59 31.24 7.67
N GLU A 519 19.58 31.34 6.79
CA GLU A 519 18.87 32.59 6.44
C GLU A 519 17.36 32.70 6.82
N HIS A 520 16.47 31.84 6.32
CA HIS A 520 15.04 31.94 6.67
C HIS A 520 14.38 30.61 7.00
N LEU A 521 15.06 29.50 6.77
CA LEU A 521 14.51 28.19 7.00
C LEU A 521 15.01 27.70 8.37
N ASN A 522 14.10 27.31 9.24
CA ASN A 522 14.41 26.92 10.61
C ASN A 522 13.99 25.47 10.86
N TYR A 523 14.94 24.64 11.30
CA TYR A 523 14.71 23.27 11.70
C TYR A 523 14.64 23.14 13.20
N ARG A 524 13.65 22.37 13.65
CA ARG A 524 13.53 22.04 15.07
C ARG A 524 14.76 21.26 15.54
N GLY A 525 15.34 21.72 16.65
CA GLY A 525 16.46 21.09 17.36
C GLY A 525 17.03 22.04 18.40
N GLY A 526 17.81 21.54 19.37
CA GLY A 526 18.39 22.39 20.42
C GLY A 526 17.33 23.11 21.27
N PRO A 527 17.68 24.25 21.90
CA PRO A 527 16.73 25.12 22.61
C PRO A 527 15.61 25.70 21.73
N TRP A 528 15.88 25.90 20.44
CA TRP A 528 14.91 26.37 19.43
C TRP A 528 14.31 27.77 19.70
N LEU A 529 15.15 28.73 20.11
CA LEU A 529 14.76 30.14 20.24
C LEU A 529 14.78 30.81 18.86
N VAL A 530 13.61 30.81 18.22
CA VAL A 530 13.48 31.19 16.81
C VAL A 530 13.89 32.65 16.54
N GLY A 531 13.73 33.56 17.50
CA GLY A 531 14.12 34.96 17.38
C GLY A 531 15.63 35.19 17.24
N TYR A 532 16.46 34.23 17.66
CA TYR A 532 17.92 34.29 17.61
C TYR A 532 18.51 33.69 16.33
N TYR A 533 17.65 33.42 15.34
CA TYR A 533 18.06 32.94 14.05
C TYR A 533 19.09 33.85 13.35
N GLY A 534 20.04 33.27 12.61
CA GLY A 534 21.07 34.02 11.90
C GLY A 534 22.14 34.63 12.81
N GLN A 535 22.03 34.46 14.14
CA GLN A 535 23.10 34.81 15.08
C GLN A 535 24.12 33.67 15.30
N HIS A 536 23.73 32.42 15.02
CA HIS A 536 24.60 31.24 15.13
C HIS A 536 25.24 31.09 16.51
N LEU A 537 24.50 31.46 17.55
CA LEU A 537 24.91 31.21 18.92
C LEU A 537 24.87 29.70 19.18
N MET A 538 26.00 29.16 19.63
CA MET A 538 26.20 27.73 19.84
C MET A 538 27.11 27.48 21.04
N GLY A 539 26.96 26.31 21.66
CA GLY A 539 27.77 25.91 22.81
C GLY A 539 27.75 24.40 23.05
N LYS A 540 28.59 23.94 23.98
CA LYS A 540 28.60 22.55 24.45
C LYS A 540 27.37 22.21 25.29
N PHE A 541 26.86 23.16 26.06
CA PHE A 541 25.70 22.99 26.92
C PHE A 541 24.56 23.87 26.43
N GLY A 542 23.33 23.40 26.62
CA GLY A 542 22.18 24.23 26.35
C GLY A 542 20.90 23.71 26.96
N TYR A 543 19.98 24.62 27.23
CA TYR A 543 18.65 24.32 27.71
C TYR A 543 17.64 25.24 27.04
N GLY A 544 16.38 24.81 26.96
CA GLY A 544 15.32 25.63 26.40
C GLY A 544 13.94 25.16 26.83
N MET A 545 13.00 26.09 26.85
CA MET A 545 11.58 25.84 27.01
C MET A 545 10.83 26.66 25.97
N ASN A 546 9.98 26.00 25.19
CA ASN A 546 9.16 26.62 24.17
C ASN A 546 7.68 26.47 24.53
N LEU A 547 6.96 27.58 24.59
CA LEU A 547 5.52 27.62 24.83
C LEU A 547 4.81 28.09 23.56
N LYS A 548 3.79 27.35 23.11
CA LYS A 548 2.93 27.76 21.99
C LYS A 548 1.46 27.66 22.38
N ILE A 549 0.70 28.72 22.10
CA ILE A 549 -0.74 28.80 22.35
C ILE A 549 -1.45 29.01 21.01
N TYR A 550 -2.25 28.04 20.58
CA TYR A 550 -2.91 28.01 19.27
C TYR A 550 -4.32 28.63 19.27
N PHE A 551 -4.64 29.38 18.23
CA PHE A 551 -5.95 29.97 17.93
C PHE A 551 -6.31 29.65 16.46
N GLY A 552 -6.68 28.39 16.20
CA GLY A 552 -6.82 27.88 14.84
C GLY A 552 -5.45 27.76 14.14
N PRO A 553 -5.26 28.30 12.92
CA PRO A 553 -3.95 28.31 12.27
C PRO A 553 -2.97 29.31 12.90
N LEU A 554 -3.45 30.30 13.66
CA LEU A 554 -2.61 31.28 14.35
C LEU A 554 -2.08 30.70 15.67
N PHE A 555 -0.90 31.15 16.10
CA PHE A 555 -0.39 30.86 17.44
C PHE A 555 0.47 32.01 17.98
N ILE A 556 0.50 32.15 19.30
CA ILE A 556 1.46 32.98 20.02
C ILE A 556 2.53 32.05 20.58
N PHE A 557 3.79 32.47 20.55
CA PHE A 557 4.87 31.71 21.14
C PHE A 557 5.76 32.57 22.05
N GLY A 558 6.36 31.90 23.03
CA GLY A 558 7.41 32.45 23.85
C GLY A 558 8.42 31.37 24.20
N ASP A 559 9.69 31.66 23.91
CA ASP A 559 10.79 30.73 24.06
C ASP A 559 11.81 31.31 25.05
N ILE A 560 12.33 30.48 25.95
CA ILE A 560 13.41 30.85 26.88
C ILE A 560 14.47 29.76 26.88
N GLY A 561 15.74 30.13 26.90
CA GLY A 561 16.82 29.16 26.91
C GLY A 561 18.18 29.81 26.72
N ASP A 562 19.21 28.98 26.71
CA ASP A 562 20.56 29.46 26.44
C ASP A 562 21.48 28.34 25.93
N VAL A 563 22.62 28.74 25.36
CA VAL A 563 23.74 27.86 24.98
C VAL A 563 25.06 28.50 25.40
N ASN A 564 25.97 27.68 25.92
CA ASN A 564 27.32 28.11 26.28
C ASN A 564 28.31 26.93 26.25
N ASP A 565 29.61 27.21 26.08
CA ASP A 565 30.67 26.22 26.18
C ASP A 565 30.97 25.83 27.64
N ASP A 566 30.71 26.71 28.62
CA ASP A 566 30.78 26.40 30.06
C ASP A 566 29.38 26.41 30.71
N PHE A 567 29.02 25.29 31.33
CA PHE A 567 27.76 25.10 32.03
C PHE A 567 27.50 26.15 33.12
N LYS A 568 28.54 26.62 33.82
CA LYS A 568 28.40 27.67 34.87
C LYS A 568 28.08 29.05 34.32
N SER A 569 28.32 29.25 33.03
CA SER A 569 28.12 30.52 32.33
C SER A 569 26.84 30.54 31.48
N LEU A 570 25.98 29.53 31.63
CA LEU A 570 24.64 29.57 31.08
C LEU A 570 23.85 30.73 31.73
N SER A 571 23.34 31.60 30.88
CA SER A 571 22.44 32.70 31.23
C SER A 571 21.02 32.35 30.79
N TYR A 572 20.14 33.34 30.68
CA TYR A 572 18.81 33.21 30.09
C TYR A 572 18.66 34.18 28.93
N ARG A 573 18.22 33.67 27.79
CA ARG A 573 17.77 34.44 26.63
C ARG A 573 16.32 34.10 26.36
N TYR A 574 15.53 35.04 25.85
CA TYR A 574 14.15 34.77 25.50
C TYR A 574 13.68 35.58 24.30
N ASP A 575 12.72 35.00 23.58
CA ASP A 575 12.04 35.64 22.47
C ASP A 575 10.51 35.49 22.58
N LEU A 576 9.80 36.38 21.90
CA LEU A 576 8.35 36.36 21.80
C LEU A 576 7.93 36.65 20.37
N GLY A 577 6.86 35.99 19.94
CA GLY A 577 6.36 36.16 18.58
C GLY A 577 4.95 35.63 18.36
N ILE A 578 4.50 35.84 17.13
CA ILE A 578 3.30 35.21 16.58
C ILE A 578 3.69 34.28 15.44
N GLY A 579 2.87 33.30 15.13
CA GLY A 579 3.08 32.46 13.97
C GLY A 579 1.79 31.93 13.37
N ILE A 580 1.93 31.39 12.17
CA ILE A 580 0.85 30.79 11.40
C ILE A 580 1.28 29.38 11.01
N LYS A 581 0.46 28.38 11.33
CA LYS A 581 0.67 26.98 10.96
C LYS A 581 -0.40 26.53 9.96
N ILE A 582 0.05 26.18 8.76
CA ILE A 582 -0.78 25.63 7.69
C ILE A 582 -0.20 24.27 7.32
N SER A 583 -0.84 23.20 7.80
CA SER A 583 -0.40 21.81 7.57
C SER A 583 1.05 21.57 8.05
N LEU A 584 1.96 21.19 7.14
CA LEU A 584 3.37 20.91 7.37
C LEU A 584 4.25 22.18 7.42
N ILE A 585 3.69 23.36 7.15
CA ILE A 585 4.46 24.61 7.10
C ILE A 585 4.05 25.48 8.28
N SER A 586 5.04 26.07 8.95
CA SER A 586 4.82 27.11 9.95
C SER A 586 5.68 28.33 9.65
N ILE A 587 5.05 29.51 9.72
CA ILE A 587 5.73 30.80 9.60
C ILE A 587 5.80 31.39 11.01
N HIS A 588 6.98 31.75 11.47
CA HIS A 588 7.22 32.38 12.77
C HIS A 588 7.62 33.83 12.53
N LEU A 589 7.00 34.74 13.28
CA LEU A 589 7.25 36.17 13.26
C LEU A 589 7.68 36.61 14.67
N PRO A 590 8.96 36.38 15.04
CA PRO A 590 9.51 36.93 16.28
C PRO A 590 9.50 38.44 16.19
N PHE A 591 8.91 39.10 17.20
CA PHE A 591 8.88 40.56 17.30
C PHE A 591 9.70 41.06 18.48
N TYR A 592 10.15 40.20 19.39
CA TYR A 592 10.98 40.56 20.55
C TYR A 592 12.12 39.55 20.77
N VAL A 593 13.32 40.05 21.10
CA VAL A 593 14.46 39.27 21.63
C VAL A 593 15.10 40.00 22.80
N SER A 594 15.53 39.29 23.85
CA SER A 594 16.11 39.92 25.06
C SER A 594 17.51 40.49 24.83
N ASP A 595 18.31 39.80 24.03
CA ASP A 595 19.75 40.04 23.80
C ASP A 595 20.04 40.11 22.29
N PRO A 596 19.65 41.20 21.61
CA PRO A 596 19.90 41.36 20.18
C PRO A 596 21.41 41.51 19.90
N LYS A 597 21.82 41.27 18.64
CA LYS A 597 23.18 41.60 18.21
C LYS A 597 23.48 43.08 18.43
N THR A 598 24.74 43.43 18.63
CA THR A 598 25.17 44.82 18.74
C THR A 598 24.68 45.62 17.54
N GLY A 599 23.88 46.67 17.81
CA GLY A 599 23.27 47.52 16.77
C GLY A 599 21.85 47.12 16.35
N GLU A 600 21.32 45.98 16.79
CA GLU A 600 19.93 45.57 16.55
C GLU A 600 19.00 46.02 17.70
N ASN A 601 17.75 46.36 17.36
CA ASN A 601 16.72 46.63 18.35
C ASN A 601 16.16 45.31 18.93
N ARG A 602 15.80 45.33 20.21
CA ARG A 602 15.03 44.24 20.86
C ARG A 602 13.72 43.99 20.13
N LEU A 603 13.08 45.05 19.64
CA LEU A 603 11.91 45.00 18.78
C LEU A 603 12.34 45.08 17.32
N ALA A 604 12.50 43.94 16.68
CA ALA A 604 12.85 43.85 15.27
C ALA A 604 11.95 42.80 14.60
N PHE A 605 11.37 43.17 13.46
CA PHE A 605 10.55 42.26 12.68
C PHE A 605 11.45 41.21 12.01
N ARG A 606 11.26 39.94 12.39
CA ARG A 606 11.94 38.80 11.79
C ARG A 606 10.89 37.84 11.22
N TRP A 607 11.25 37.07 10.22
CA TRP A 607 10.37 36.02 9.68
C TRP A 607 11.16 34.77 9.35
N LEU A 608 10.56 33.63 9.67
CA LEU A 608 11.17 32.30 9.54
C LEU A 608 10.12 31.30 9.08
N VAL A 609 10.55 30.33 8.28
CA VAL A 609 9.74 29.21 7.84
C VAL A 609 10.28 27.93 8.48
N SER A 610 9.44 27.18 9.17
CA SER A 610 9.76 25.84 9.67
C SER A 610 8.88 24.79 9.01
N LEU A 611 9.50 23.66 8.68
CA LEU A 611 8.92 22.47 8.04
C LEU A 611 8.75 21.31 9.04
#